data_AF-X1PZC0-F1
#
_entry.id   AF-X1PZC0-F1
#
_cell.length_a   1.000
_cell.length_b   1.000
_cell.length_c   1.000
_cell.angle_alpha   90.00
_cell.angle_beta   90.00
_cell.angle_gamma   90.00
#
_symmetry.space_group_name_H-M   'P 1'
#
loop_
_entity.id
_entity.type
_entity.pdbx_description
1 polymer ?
#
loop_
_entity_poly.entity_id
_entity_poly.type
_entity_poly.pdbx_seq_one_letter_code
_entity_poly.pdbx_strand_id
1 'polypeptide(L)'
;ITNYLNGIDRKDNQGRAQSRLIVKGIARSERPGTRQRREIAYISEVDREEAYQVGVYAAQIALSGENGFMSTIIRKPGNIYKVTYDKVPLDVVANSERKFPKEWITLDRLDITDDFINWALPLIGEPLPHFAKFKGIFVPKKCNKYVPTAYR
;
A
#
# COMPACT_ATOMS: atom_id res chain seq x y z
N ILE A 1 -11.31 2.64 21.47
CA ILE A 1 -10.91 1.35 22.10
C ILE A 1 -11.74 0.26 21.43
N THR A 2 -11.15 -0.41 20.43
CA THR A 2 -11.82 -1.42 19.62
C THR A 2 -11.89 -2.70 20.44
N ASN A 3 -13.08 -3.01 20.98
CA ASN A 3 -13.27 -4.26 21.72
C ASN A 3 -13.04 -5.46 20.80
N TYR A 4 -12.36 -6.45 21.37
CA TYR A 4 -12.02 -7.79 20.89
C TYR A 4 -13.23 -8.60 20.38
N LEU A 5 -13.90 -8.10 19.33
CA LEU A 5 -15.07 -8.71 18.70
C LEU A 5 -14.66 -9.78 17.68
N ASN A 6 -13.79 -10.68 18.09
CA ASN A 6 -13.65 -12.01 17.51
C ASN A 6 -13.29 -12.95 18.67
N GLY A 7 -14.24 -13.79 19.09
CA GLY A 7 -13.90 -14.96 19.92
C GLY A 7 -14.80 -15.30 21.10
N ILE A 8 -15.93 -14.62 21.33
CA ILE A 8 -16.91 -15.11 22.33
C ILE A 8 -18.32 -14.99 21.78
N ASP A 9 -18.62 -15.81 20.76
CA ASP A 9 -19.99 -16.32 20.70
C ASP A 9 -20.18 -17.11 22.00
N ARG A 10 -20.97 -16.54 22.92
CA ARG A 10 -21.31 -17.24 24.16
C ARG A 10 -22.00 -18.53 23.75
N LYS A 11 -21.40 -19.66 24.12
CA LYS A 11 -22.05 -20.95 24.01
C LYS A 11 -23.29 -20.91 24.91
N ASP A 12 -24.43 -21.36 24.40
CA ASP A 12 -25.59 -21.63 25.25
C ASP A 12 -25.25 -22.73 26.28
N ASN A 13 -26.17 -23.00 27.21
CA ASN A 13 -26.00 -24.05 28.22
C ASN A 13 -25.84 -25.47 27.61
N GLN A 14 -26.01 -25.62 26.28
CA GLN A 14 -25.83 -26.85 25.51
C GLN A 14 -24.54 -26.84 24.67
N GLY A 15 -23.70 -25.81 24.79
CA GLY A 15 -22.41 -25.72 24.10
C GLY A 15 -22.47 -25.16 22.68
N ARG A 16 -23.63 -24.70 22.19
CA ARG A 16 -23.82 -24.21 20.82
C ARG A 16 -23.48 -22.72 20.72
N ALA A 17 -22.67 -22.35 19.74
CA ALA A 17 -22.37 -20.95 19.44
C ALA A 17 -23.63 -20.29 18.82
N GLN A 18 -24.23 -19.33 19.53
CA GLN A 18 -25.25 -18.47 18.93
C GLN A 18 -24.55 -17.35 18.16
N SER A 19 -24.59 -17.45 16.83
CA SER A 19 -24.17 -16.38 15.93
C SER A 19 -25.14 -15.21 16.01
N ARG A 20 -24.63 -13.98 16.10
CA ARG A 20 -25.44 -12.74 16.04
C ARG A 20 -25.90 -12.39 14.62
N LEU A 21 -25.58 -13.26 13.65
CA LEU A 21 -25.98 -13.09 12.26
C LEU A 21 -27.43 -13.55 12.08
N ILE A 22 -28.15 -12.85 11.20
CA ILE A 22 -29.54 -13.16 10.84
C ILE A 22 -29.62 -14.51 10.10
N VAL A 23 -28.50 -14.97 9.53
CA VAL A 23 -28.37 -16.24 8.80
C VAL A 23 -27.77 -17.34 9.67
N LYS A 24 -28.18 -18.58 9.43
CA LYS A 24 -27.62 -19.76 10.11
C LYS A 24 -26.16 -19.95 9.70
N GLY A 25 -25.23 -19.97 10.67
CA GLY A 25 -23.81 -20.28 10.44
C GLY A 25 -22.86 -19.62 11.45
N ILE A 26 -21.59 -20.03 11.44
CA ILE A 26 -20.50 -19.41 12.20
C ILE A 26 -19.64 -18.60 11.22
N ALA A 27 -19.47 -17.30 11.48
CA ALA A 27 -18.56 -16.46 10.71
C ALA A 27 -17.23 -16.29 11.45
N ARG A 28 -16.13 -16.30 10.70
CA ARG A 28 -14.80 -15.89 11.17
C ARG A 28 -14.39 -14.67 10.39
N SER A 29 -13.78 -13.70 11.06
CA SER A 29 -13.24 -12.51 10.39
C SER A 29 -11.79 -12.34 10.78
N GLU A 30 -10.94 -12.08 9.80
CA GLU A 30 -9.55 -11.67 10.01
C GLU A 30 -9.38 -10.27 9.42
N ARG A 31 -8.72 -9.39 10.17
CA ARG A 31 -8.43 -8.03 9.70
C ARG A 31 -6.92 -7.87 9.56
N PRO A 32 -6.38 -7.90 8.34
CA PRO A 32 -4.94 -7.81 8.14
C PRO A 32 -4.47 -6.37 8.38
N GLY A 33 -4.24 -6.00 9.64
CA GLY A 33 -3.83 -4.64 10.00
C GLY A 33 -2.41 -4.30 9.52
N THR A 34 -1.40 -4.51 10.35
CA THR A 34 -0.01 -4.25 9.94
C THR A 34 0.44 -5.21 8.85
N ARG A 35 -0.13 -6.42 8.78
CA ARG A 35 0.27 -7.46 7.84
C ARG A 35 0.17 -6.99 6.39
N GLN A 36 -0.94 -6.36 5.99
CA GLN A 36 -1.16 -5.94 4.60
C GLN A 36 -0.15 -4.91 4.06
N ARG A 37 0.61 -4.22 4.93
CA ARG A 37 1.56 -3.15 4.54
C ARG A 37 3.04 -3.46 4.78
N ARG A 38 3.37 -4.65 5.28
CA ARG A 38 4.77 -5.03 5.62
C ARG A 38 5.19 -6.38 5.05
N GLU A 39 4.28 -7.07 4.37
CA GLU A 39 4.48 -8.44 3.92
C GLU A 39 5.29 -8.43 2.62
N ILE A 40 6.57 -8.13 2.76
CA ILE A 40 7.54 -8.06 1.64
C ILE A 40 7.62 -9.38 0.87
N ALA A 41 7.26 -10.49 1.52
CA ALA A 41 7.19 -11.81 0.90
C ALA A 41 6.11 -11.93 -0.20
N TYR A 42 5.17 -10.98 -0.31
CA TYR A 42 4.14 -10.96 -1.35
C TYR A 42 4.07 -9.61 -2.08
N ILE A 43 5.20 -8.91 -2.21
CA ILE A 43 5.26 -7.65 -2.96
C ILE A 43 5.02 -7.90 -4.46
N SER A 44 4.28 -6.99 -5.10
CA SER A 44 4.16 -6.97 -6.56
C SER A 44 5.52 -6.64 -7.19
N GLU A 45 5.89 -7.35 -8.25
CA GLU A 45 7.10 -7.03 -9.01
C GLU A 45 7.07 -5.64 -9.60
N VAL A 46 5.89 -5.21 -10.04
CA VAL A 46 5.66 -3.87 -10.61
C VAL A 46 5.86 -2.81 -9.54
N ASP A 47 5.26 -2.99 -8.35
CA ASP A 47 5.45 -2.06 -7.22
C ASP A 47 6.93 -2.00 -6.78
N ARG A 48 7.61 -3.15 -6.74
CA ARG A 48 9.04 -3.22 -6.40
C ARG A 48 9.92 -2.46 -7.40
N GLU A 49 9.71 -2.68 -8.69
CA GLU A 49 10.47 -2.01 -9.75
C GLU A 49 10.19 -0.50 -9.77
N GLU A 50 8.92 -0.13 -9.71
CA GLU A 50 8.49 1.28 -9.67
C GLU A 50 9.04 2.02 -8.46
N ALA A 51 9.01 1.41 -7.27
CA ALA A 51 9.58 1.98 -6.05
C ALA A 51 11.09 2.22 -6.19
N TYR A 52 11.81 1.27 -6.81
CA TYR A 52 13.25 1.42 -7.06
C TYR A 52 13.53 2.55 -8.06
N GLN A 53 12.84 2.55 -9.21
CA GLN A 53 13.06 3.52 -10.28
C GLN A 53 12.64 4.94 -9.90
N VAL A 54 11.57 5.11 -9.11
CA VAL A 54 11.21 6.42 -8.53
C VAL A 54 12.35 6.97 -7.67
N GLY A 55 13.00 6.11 -6.87
CA GLY A 55 14.16 6.47 -6.07
C GLY A 55 15.39 6.83 -6.91
N VAL A 56 15.68 6.05 -7.95
CA VAL A 56 16.76 6.34 -8.92
C VAL A 56 16.52 7.71 -9.58
N TYR A 57 15.30 7.96 -10.07
CA TYR A 57 14.96 9.22 -10.71
C TYR A 57 15.04 10.40 -9.73
N ALA A 58 14.60 10.23 -8.48
CA ALA A 58 14.76 11.25 -7.45
C ALA A 58 16.24 11.60 -7.19
N ALA A 59 17.13 10.60 -7.18
CA ALA A 59 18.56 10.84 -7.07
C ALA A 59 19.12 11.58 -8.29
N GLN A 60 18.64 11.28 -9.50
CA GLN A 60 19.02 12.00 -10.72
C GLN A 60 18.62 13.47 -10.68
N ILE A 61 17.41 13.80 -10.21
CA ILE A 61 16.96 15.19 -10.00
C ILE A 61 17.90 15.92 -9.04
N ALA A 62 18.26 15.28 -7.92
CA ALA A 62 19.17 15.89 -6.96
C ALA A 62 20.58 16.12 -7.55
N LEU A 63 21.09 15.16 -8.35
CA LEU A 63 22.39 15.26 -9.00
C LEU A 63 22.41 16.31 -10.12
N SER A 64 21.29 16.60 -10.78
CA SER A 64 21.19 17.70 -11.75
C SER A 64 21.16 19.08 -11.09
N GLY A 65 21.21 19.15 -9.76
CA GLY A 65 21.18 20.40 -8.99
C GLY A 65 19.77 20.97 -8.78
N GLU A 66 18.73 20.19 -9.12
CA GLU A 66 17.35 20.63 -9.01
C GLU A 66 16.75 20.25 -7.65
N ASN A 67 15.84 21.08 -7.14
CA ASN A 67 15.19 20.91 -5.85
C ASN A 67 13.72 21.33 -5.90
N GLY A 68 12.95 21.02 -4.86
CA GLY A 68 11.54 21.42 -4.79
C GLY A 68 10.58 20.54 -5.60
N PHE A 69 11.03 19.35 -6.02
CA PHE A 69 10.25 18.42 -6.83
C PHE A 69 10.02 17.06 -6.16
N MET A 70 8.91 16.41 -6.51
CA MET A 70 8.62 15.00 -6.21
C MET A 70 8.78 14.16 -7.50
N SER A 71 9.56 13.09 -7.41
CA SER A 71 9.63 12.06 -8.46
C SER A 71 8.27 11.35 -8.59
N THR A 72 7.79 11.19 -9.82
CA THR A 72 6.42 10.80 -10.16
C THR A 72 6.41 9.72 -11.24
N ILE A 73 5.43 8.83 -11.14
CA ILE A 73 5.17 7.77 -12.11
C ILE A 73 4.03 8.22 -13.02
N ILE A 74 4.28 8.25 -14.33
CA ILE A 74 3.29 8.58 -15.36
C ILE A 74 2.94 7.29 -16.11
N ARG A 75 1.74 6.76 -15.86
CA ARG A 75 1.19 5.64 -16.64
C ARG A 75 0.93 6.10 -18.08
N LYS A 76 1.46 5.37 -19.05
CA LYS A 76 1.22 5.62 -20.47
C LYS A 76 -0.12 5.02 -20.90
N PRO A 77 -0.85 5.68 -21.81
CA PRO A 77 -2.07 5.11 -22.38
C PRO A 77 -1.73 3.89 -23.25
N GLY A 78 -2.69 2.96 -23.34
CA GLY A 78 -2.60 1.77 -24.18
C GLY A 78 -2.93 0.48 -23.42
N ASN A 79 -3.00 -0.61 -24.17
CA ASN A 79 -3.40 -1.92 -23.64
C ASN A 79 -2.28 -2.62 -22.84
N ILE A 80 -1.03 -2.19 -23.03
CA ILE A 80 0.13 -2.73 -22.32
C ILE A 80 0.51 -1.75 -21.22
N TYR A 81 0.57 -2.23 -19.98
CA TYR A 81 0.98 -1.42 -18.86
C TYR A 81 2.43 -0.97 -19.02
N LYS A 82 2.63 0.35 -19.08
CA LYS A 82 3.94 1.01 -19.19
C LYS A 82 3.91 2.30 -18.41
N VAL A 83 5.06 2.64 -17.85
CA VAL A 83 5.25 3.88 -17.09
C VAL A 83 6.47 4.64 -17.59
N THR A 84 6.47 5.96 -17.39
CA THR A 84 7.66 6.80 -17.45
C THR A 84 7.80 7.58 -16.16
N TYR A 85 9.04 7.90 -15.79
CA TYR A 85 9.33 8.68 -14.59
C TYR A 85 9.54 10.14 -14.97
N ASP A 86 8.96 11.02 -14.17
CA ASP A 86 9.04 12.46 -14.33
C ASP A 86 9.02 13.13 -12.96
N LYS A 87 8.98 14.46 -12.90
CA LYS A 87 8.91 15.23 -11.67
C LYS A 87 7.79 16.25 -11.69
N VAL A 88 7.26 16.53 -10.50
CA VAL A 88 6.22 17.54 -10.29
C VAL A 88 6.64 18.47 -9.13
N PRO A 89 6.37 19.78 -9.22
CA PRO A 89 6.62 20.70 -8.11
C PRO A 89 5.89 20.28 -6.82
N LEU A 90 6.55 20.41 -5.67
CA LEU A 90 5.99 20.00 -4.38
C LEU A 90 4.75 20.80 -3.96
N ASP A 91 4.67 22.07 -4.34
CA ASP A 91 3.52 22.96 -4.09
C ASP A 91 2.24 22.50 -4.80
N VAL A 92 2.38 21.95 -6.00
CA VAL A 92 1.29 21.33 -6.75
C VAL A 92 0.81 20.04 -6.06
N VAL A 93 1.73 19.21 -5.59
CA VAL A 93 1.38 17.93 -4.91
C VAL A 93 0.69 18.17 -3.58
N ALA A 94 1.16 19.15 -2.80
CA ALA A 94 0.65 19.40 -1.44
C ALA A 94 -0.86 19.67 -1.40
N ASN A 95 -1.44 20.19 -2.49
CA ASN A 95 -2.86 20.51 -2.59
C ASN A 95 -3.65 19.54 -3.49
N SER A 96 -3.02 18.44 -3.91
CA SER A 96 -3.61 17.48 -4.84
C SER A 96 -3.90 16.15 -4.14
N GLU A 97 -5.12 15.64 -4.36
CA GLU A 97 -5.51 14.30 -3.93
C GLU A 97 -6.06 13.51 -5.10
N ARG A 98 -5.73 12.21 -5.13
CA ARG A 98 -6.33 11.29 -6.08
C ARG A 98 -7.54 10.62 -5.45
N LYS A 99 -8.73 11.00 -5.91
CA LYS A 99 -9.98 10.35 -5.49
C LYS A 99 -10.13 8.99 -6.16
N PHE A 100 -10.78 8.08 -5.45
CA PHE A 100 -11.29 6.86 -6.07
C PHE A 100 -12.46 7.26 -6.99
N PRO A 101 -12.34 7.07 -8.32
CA PRO A 101 -13.39 7.42 -9.27
C PRO A 101 -14.72 6.73 -8.93
N LYS A 102 -15.84 7.40 -9.15
CA LYS A 102 -17.16 6.87 -8.78
C LYS A 102 -17.58 5.75 -9.74
N GLU A 103 -17.17 5.86 -10.99
CA GLU A 103 -17.32 4.88 -12.05
C GLU A 103 -16.61 3.55 -11.77
N TRP A 104 -15.66 3.53 -10.82
CA TRP A 104 -15.00 2.31 -10.37
C TRP A 104 -15.83 1.50 -9.36
N ILE A 105 -16.97 2.04 -8.92
CA ILE A 105 -17.88 1.42 -7.96
C ILE A 105 -19.15 1.03 -8.70
N THR A 106 -19.64 -0.19 -8.50
CA THR A 106 -20.90 -0.65 -9.11
C THR A 106 -22.10 0.18 -8.63
N LEU A 107 -23.18 0.18 -9.42
CA LEU A 107 -24.39 0.98 -9.12
C LEU A 107 -25.01 0.61 -7.76
N ASP A 108 -24.99 -0.67 -7.40
CA ASP A 108 -25.46 -1.20 -6.12
C ASP A 108 -24.49 -0.94 -4.95
N ARG A 109 -23.27 -0.45 -5.25
CA ARG A 109 -22.18 -0.14 -4.31
C ARG A 109 -21.68 -1.34 -3.50
N LEU A 110 -21.87 -2.54 -4.03
CA LEU A 110 -21.42 -3.78 -3.40
C LEU A 110 -20.08 -4.27 -3.96
N ASP A 111 -19.69 -3.81 -5.14
CA ASP A 111 -18.49 -4.27 -5.84
C ASP A 111 -17.80 -3.14 -6.62
N ILE A 112 -16.71 -3.50 -7.29
CA ILE A 112 -15.94 -2.67 -8.21
C ILE A 112 -16.32 -2.97 -9.66
N THR A 113 -16.09 -2.03 -10.56
CA THR A 113 -16.30 -2.24 -12.00
C THR A 113 -15.05 -2.81 -12.67
N ASP A 114 -15.23 -3.39 -13.86
CA ASP A 114 -14.12 -3.88 -14.69
C ASP A 114 -13.09 -2.79 -15.00
N ASP A 115 -13.49 -1.51 -15.03
CA ASP A 115 -12.57 -0.39 -15.22
C ASP A 115 -11.51 -0.34 -14.11
N PHE A 116 -11.91 -0.58 -12.85
CA PHE A 116 -10.97 -0.64 -11.75
C PHE A 116 -10.12 -1.92 -11.81
N ILE A 117 -10.71 -3.05 -12.17
CA ILE A 117 -9.99 -4.31 -12.34
C ILE A 117 -8.88 -4.13 -13.39
N ASN A 118 -9.20 -3.59 -14.57
CA ASN A 118 -8.25 -3.30 -15.62
C ASN A 118 -7.20 -2.25 -15.20
N TRP A 119 -7.59 -1.33 -14.33
CA TRP A 119 -6.65 -0.35 -13.78
C TRP A 119 -5.67 -1.00 -12.77
N ALA A 120 -6.15 -1.87 -11.88
CA ALA A 120 -5.40 -2.42 -10.75
C ALA A 120 -4.61 -3.69 -11.08
N LEU A 121 -5.14 -4.57 -11.97
CA LEU A 121 -4.51 -5.85 -12.32
C LEU A 121 -3.03 -5.73 -12.72
N PRO A 122 -2.62 -4.75 -13.55
CA PRO A 122 -1.21 -4.62 -13.90
C PRO A 122 -0.31 -4.27 -12.71
N LEU A 123 -0.86 -3.62 -11.68
CA LEU A 123 -0.09 -3.20 -10.50
C LEU A 123 0.17 -4.34 -9.53
N ILE A 124 -0.66 -5.39 -9.53
CA ILE A 124 -0.51 -6.54 -8.63
C ILE A 124 0.37 -7.66 -9.20
N GLY A 125 0.57 -7.68 -10.52
CA GLY A 125 1.47 -8.60 -11.21
C GLY A 125 1.01 -10.08 -11.28
N GLU A 126 1.87 -10.91 -11.88
CA GLU A 126 1.82 -12.39 -12.00
C GLU A 126 2.65 -13.04 -10.85
N PRO A 127 2.64 -14.39 -10.62
CA PRO A 127 3.02 -14.99 -9.32
C PRO A 127 4.50 -14.84 -8.91
N LEU A 128 4.73 -15.07 -7.61
CA LEU A 128 5.88 -14.64 -6.79
C LEU A 128 7.30 -14.94 -7.34
N PRO A 129 8.22 -13.96 -7.30
CA PRO A 129 9.65 -14.19 -7.58
C PRO A 129 10.47 -14.63 -6.35
N HIS A 130 11.69 -15.12 -6.61
CA HIS A 130 12.69 -15.45 -5.58
C HIS A 130 13.37 -14.19 -5.00
N PHE A 131 13.50 -14.14 -3.67
CA PHE A 131 14.01 -12.98 -2.93
C PHE A 131 15.54 -12.94 -2.77
N ALA A 132 16.11 -11.73 -2.82
CA ALA A 132 17.50 -11.46 -2.49
C ALA A 132 17.73 -11.26 -0.98
N LYS A 133 18.93 -11.59 -0.48
CA LYS A 133 19.34 -11.47 0.92
C LYS A 133 20.44 -10.42 1.05
N PHE A 134 20.17 -9.31 1.74
CA PHE A 134 21.15 -8.24 1.94
C PHE A 134 22.05 -8.47 3.15
N LYS A 135 23.30 -7.98 3.07
CA LYS A 135 24.26 -7.94 4.17
C LYS A 135 24.20 -6.56 4.84
N GLY A 136 23.90 -6.52 6.14
CA GLY A 136 23.83 -5.27 6.90
C GLY A 136 25.21 -4.66 7.14
N ILE A 137 25.64 -3.75 6.27
CA ILE A 137 26.88 -2.97 6.44
C ILE A 137 26.47 -1.57 6.88
N PHE A 138 26.77 -1.22 8.13
CA PHE A 138 26.46 0.09 8.71
C PHE A 138 27.71 0.97 8.78
N VAL A 139 27.55 2.27 8.58
CA VAL A 139 28.60 3.28 8.76
C VAL A 139 28.64 3.81 10.20
N PRO A 140 29.81 4.24 10.71
CA PRO A 140 29.95 4.83 12.03
C PRO A 140 29.12 6.11 12.20
N LYS A 141 28.46 6.27 13.35
CA LYS A 141 27.73 7.50 13.70
C LYS A 141 28.70 8.69 13.84
N LYS A 142 28.39 9.81 13.19
CA LYS A 142 29.14 11.08 13.29
C LYS A 142 28.49 12.13 14.19
N CYS A 143 27.21 11.99 14.52
CA CYS A 143 26.44 12.99 15.27
C CYS A 143 26.20 12.57 16.72
N ASN A 144 26.06 13.57 17.61
CA ASN A 144 25.66 13.37 19.00
C ASN A 144 24.26 12.73 19.09
N LYS A 145 23.96 12.13 20.24
CA LYS A 145 22.67 11.49 20.52
C LYS A 145 21.54 12.51 20.34
N TYR A 146 20.62 12.23 19.40
CA TYR A 146 19.46 13.09 19.15
C TYR A 146 18.56 13.15 20.39
N VAL A 147 18.30 14.35 20.89
CA VAL A 147 17.27 14.62 21.91
C VAL A 147 16.06 15.21 21.17
N PRO A 148 14.88 14.56 21.20
CA PRO A 148 13.70 15.08 20.52
C PRO A 148 13.30 16.44 21.09
N THR A 149 12.81 17.34 20.24
CA THR A 149 12.46 18.73 20.60
C THR A 149 11.48 18.84 21.77
N ALA A 150 10.60 17.85 21.96
CA ALA A 150 9.63 17.82 23.06
C ALA A 150 10.26 17.57 24.45
N TYR A 151 11.52 17.12 24.51
CA TYR A 151 12.28 16.87 25.74
C TYR A 151 13.42 17.89 25.93
N ARG A 152 13.36 19.00 25.20
CA ARG A 152 14.34 20.08 25.25
C ARG A 152 13.90 21.18 26.20
#